data_AF-Q3C096-F1
#
_entry.id   AF-Q3C096-F1
#
_cell.length_a   1.000
_cell.length_b   1.000
_cell.length_c   1.000
_cell.angle_alpha   90.00
_cell.angle_beta   90.00
_cell.angle_gamma   90.00
#
_symmetry.space_group_name_H-M   'P 1'
#
loop_
_entity.id
_entity.type
_entity.pdbx_description
1 polymer ?
#
loop_
_entity_poly.entity_id
_entity_poly.type
_entity_poly.pdbx_seq_one_letter_code
_entity_poly.pdbx_strand_id
1 'polypeptide(L)'
;MMSGPADWRNTSLMAKFLVFDARACIPFVILFYSPSFAKLGVSIGLFLFFSVLSFYKYTLVVLVRRMRCKLAGPVRSGVAWWHRPQRRLYRHR
;
A
#
# COMPACT_ATOMS: atom_id res chain seq x y z
N MET A 1 -8.22 -11.96 -23.54
CA MET A 1 -7.46 -10.71 -23.78
C MET A 1 -6.00 -11.13 -23.89
N MET A 2 -5.43 -11.07 -25.09
CA MET A 2 -4.18 -11.73 -25.46
C MET A 2 -2.99 -11.14 -24.68
N SER A 3 -2.23 -12.01 -24.01
CA SER A 3 -0.95 -11.72 -23.39
C SER A 3 0.09 -11.42 -24.48
N GLY A 4 0.39 -10.13 -24.68
CA GLY A 4 1.53 -9.68 -25.47
C GLY A 4 2.85 -9.75 -24.68
N PRO A 5 4.03 -9.58 -25.32
CA PRO A 5 5.35 -10.00 -24.78
C PRO A 5 5.92 -9.22 -23.57
N ALA A 6 5.11 -8.53 -22.75
CA ALA A 6 5.61 -7.76 -21.62
C ALA A 6 4.63 -7.64 -20.44
N ASP A 7 3.92 -8.72 -20.10
CA ASP A 7 3.00 -8.74 -18.95
C ASP A 7 3.69 -8.41 -17.61
N TRP A 8 4.99 -8.67 -17.50
CA TRP A 8 5.80 -8.33 -16.34
C TRP A 8 5.79 -6.84 -16.00
N ARG A 9 5.62 -5.95 -16.99
CA ARG A 9 5.56 -4.50 -16.77
C ARG A 9 4.28 -4.08 -16.02
N ASN A 10 3.20 -4.84 -16.21
CA ASN A 10 1.90 -4.57 -15.60
C ASN A 10 1.79 -5.07 -14.15
N THR A 11 2.75 -5.88 -13.69
CA THR A 11 2.77 -6.42 -12.30
C THR A 11 2.83 -5.34 -11.23
N SER A 12 3.33 -4.15 -11.58
CA SER A 12 3.42 -2.99 -10.68
C SER A 12 2.12 -2.21 -10.52
N LEU A 13 1.13 -2.44 -11.40
CA LEU A 13 -0.15 -1.74 -11.36
C LEU A 13 -0.99 -2.27 -10.19
N MET A 14 -1.75 -1.37 -9.56
CA MET A 14 -2.69 -1.78 -8.52
C MET A 14 -3.79 -2.64 -9.14
N ALA A 15 -4.03 -3.81 -8.56
CA ALA A 15 -5.11 -4.70 -8.94
C ALA A 15 -6.46 -3.98 -8.72
N LYS A 16 -7.27 -3.92 -9.78
CA LYS A 16 -8.61 -3.33 -9.75
C LYS A 16 -9.66 -4.42 -9.83
N PHE A 17 -10.66 -4.33 -8.96
CA PHE A 17 -11.88 -5.10 -9.07
C PHE A 17 -12.97 -4.17 -9.58
N LEU A 18 -13.34 -4.33 -10.87
CA LEU A 18 -14.19 -3.39 -11.60
C LEU A 18 -13.58 -1.97 -11.59
N VAL A 19 -14.21 -1.04 -10.88
CA VAL A 19 -13.77 0.36 -10.74
C VAL A 19 -12.96 0.57 -9.46
N PHE A 20 -13.11 -0.31 -8.48
CA PHE A 20 -12.54 -0.16 -7.14
C PHE A 20 -11.18 -0.86 -7.02
N ASP A 21 -10.38 -0.44 -6.05
CA ASP A 21 -9.18 -1.18 -5.65
C ASP A 21 -9.61 -2.57 -5.14
N ALA A 22 -8.98 -3.63 -5.64
CA ALA A 22 -9.30 -5.00 -5.21
C ALA A 22 -9.16 -5.18 -3.69
N ARG A 23 -8.26 -4.42 -3.04
CA ARG A 23 -8.06 -4.44 -1.58
C ARG A 23 -9.27 -3.91 -0.81
N ALA A 24 -9.99 -2.95 -1.39
CA ALA A 24 -11.19 -2.39 -0.78
C ALA A 24 -12.33 -3.43 -0.71
N CYS A 25 -12.32 -4.43 -1.59
CA CYS A 25 -13.36 -5.46 -1.68
C CYS A 25 -13.15 -6.64 -0.71
N ILE A 26 -11.92 -6.86 -0.23
CA ILE A 26 -11.58 -7.99 0.66
C ILE A 26 -12.46 -8.07 1.93
N PRO A 27 -12.77 -6.96 2.63
CA PRO A 27 -13.61 -7.01 3.83
C PRO A 27 -15.01 -7.59 3.57
N PHE A 28 -15.59 -7.36 2.39
CA PHE A 28 -16.90 -7.90 2.05
C PHE A 28 -16.89 -9.42 1.89
N VAL A 29 -15.77 -10.01 1.48
CA VAL A 29 -15.64 -11.48 1.41
C VAL A 29 -15.79 -12.09 2.81
N ILE A 30 -15.22 -11.46 3.83
CA ILE A 30 -15.34 -11.88 5.24
C ILE A 30 -16.77 -11.70 5.75
N LEU A 31 -17.45 -10.62 5.30
CA LEU A 31 -18.85 -10.37 5.65
C LEU A 31 -19.78 -11.47 5.15
N PHE A 32 -19.55 -12.01 3.93
CA PHE A 32 -20.35 -13.11 3.39
C PHE A 32 -20.19 -14.41 4.19
N TYR A 33 -18.99 -14.68 4.72
CA TYR A 33 -18.75 -15.89 5.52
C TYR A 33 -19.50 -15.86 6.86
N SER A 34 -19.57 -14.70 7.50
CA SER A 34 -20.26 -14.56 8.77
C SER A 34 -20.88 -13.17 8.89
N PRO A 35 -22.17 -13.03 8.56
CA PRO A 35 -22.84 -11.74 8.55
C PRO A 35 -23.06 -11.24 9.99
N SER A 36 -22.73 -9.97 10.23
CA SER A 36 -23.01 -9.27 11.48
C SER A 36 -23.00 -7.78 11.21
N PHE A 37 -23.88 -7.02 11.87
CA PHE A 37 -23.94 -5.56 11.71
C PHE A 37 -22.63 -4.86 12.07
N ALA A 38 -21.90 -5.36 13.08
CA ALA A 38 -20.59 -4.84 13.43
C ALA A 38 -19.58 -5.02 12.27
N LYS A 39 -19.56 -6.22 11.67
CA LYS A 39 -18.69 -6.52 10.52
C LYS A 39 -19.08 -5.76 9.27
N LEU A 40 -20.37 -5.47 9.10
CA LEU A 40 -20.87 -4.63 8.01
C LEU A 40 -20.33 -3.19 8.15
N GLY A 41 -20.42 -2.61 9.36
CA GLY A 41 -19.85 -1.29 9.64
C GLY A 41 -18.33 -1.24 9.39
N VAL A 42 -17.58 -2.24 9.87
CA VAL A 42 -16.13 -2.33 9.63
C VAL A 42 -15.80 -2.47 8.15
N SER A 43 -16.56 -3.29 7.41
CA SER A 43 -16.34 -3.51 5.98
C SER A 43 -16.58 -2.25 5.16
N ILE A 44 -17.64 -1.51 5.46
CA ILE A 44 -17.91 -0.21 4.83
C ILE A 44 -16.80 0.79 5.17
N GLY A 45 -16.37 0.86 6.42
CA GLY A 45 -15.27 1.74 6.84
C GLY A 45 -13.96 1.45 6.11
N LEU A 46 -13.57 0.18 6.02
CA LEU A 46 -12.38 -0.24 5.28
C LEU A 46 -12.51 0.01 3.78
N PHE A 47 -13.68 -0.25 3.20
CA PHE A 47 -13.94 0.04 1.79
C PHE A 47 -13.76 1.52 1.48
N LEU A 48 -14.38 2.41 2.27
CA LEU A 48 -14.23 3.86 2.12
C LEU A 48 -12.77 4.28 2.29
N PHE A 49 -12.07 3.75 3.31
CA PHE A 49 -10.67 4.05 3.55
C PHE A 49 -9.77 3.69 2.35
N PHE A 50 -9.89 2.47 1.82
CA PHE A 50 -9.10 2.05 0.65
C PHE A 50 -9.54 2.75 -0.64
N SER A 51 -10.82 3.08 -0.78
CA SER A 51 -11.33 3.85 -1.93
C SER A 51 -10.76 5.27 -1.96
N VAL A 52 -10.69 5.94 -0.80
CA VAL A 52 -10.02 7.25 -0.65
C VAL A 52 -8.53 7.12 -0.97
N LEU A 53 -7.84 6.07 -0.50
CA LEU A 53 -6.43 5.84 -0.84
C LEU A 53 -6.20 5.66 -2.35
N SER A 54 -7.08 4.90 -3.01
CA SER A 54 -7.06 4.68 -4.45
C SER A 54 -7.26 5.99 -5.22
N PHE A 55 -8.16 6.87 -4.75
CA PHE A 55 -8.36 8.20 -5.34
C PHE A 55 -7.07 9.05 -5.32
N TYR A 56 -6.30 9.00 -4.22
CA TYR A 56 -4.99 9.66 -4.11
C TYR A 56 -3.84 8.87 -4.78
N LYS A 57 -4.11 7.72 -5.40
CA LYS A 57 -3.10 6.78 -5.95
C LYS A 57 -2.05 6.37 -4.91
N TYR A 58 -2.45 6.29 -3.65
CA TYR A 58 -1.58 5.92 -2.55
C TYR A 58 -1.71 4.43 -2.23
N THR A 59 -0.57 3.77 -2.04
CA THR A 59 -0.53 2.46 -1.38
C THR A 59 -0.48 2.63 0.14
N LEU A 60 -0.84 1.58 0.89
CA LEU A 60 -0.72 1.58 2.34
C LEU A 60 0.70 1.95 2.80
N VAL A 61 1.72 1.42 2.10
CA VAL A 61 3.13 1.71 2.35
C VAL A 61 3.45 3.19 2.16
N VAL A 62 2.93 3.81 1.10
CA VAL A 62 3.10 5.24 0.82
C VAL A 62 2.40 6.09 1.87
N LEU A 63 1.18 5.72 2.30
CA LEU A 63 0.48 6.41 3.39
C LEU A 63 1.31 6.37 4.68
N VAL A 64 1.78 5.20 5.10
CA VAL A 64 2.60 5.05 6.31
C VAL A 64 3.89 5.84 6.20
N ARG A 65 4.56 5.82 5.03
CA ARG A 65 5.76 6.63 4.79
C ARG A 65 5.44 8.12 4.88
N ARG A 66 4.36 8.59 4.28
CA ARG A 66 3.90 9.98 4.33
C ARG A 66 3.61 10.40 5.78
N MET A 67 2.89 9.56 6.54
CA MET A 67 2.61 9.81 7.96
C MET A 67 3.90 9.88 8.78
N ARG A 68 4.82 8.92 8.61
CA ARG A 68 6.13 8.96 9.28
C ARG A 68 6.92 10.22 8.95
N CYS A 69 6.96 10.61 7.68
CA CYS A 69 7.63 11.85 7.26
C CYS A 69 6.95 13.09 7.84
N LYS A 70 5.62 13.10 7.94
CA LYS A 70 4.87 14.20 8.55
C LYS A 70 5.14 14.30 10.05
N LEU A 71 5.18 13.15 10.75
CA LEU A 71 5.47 13.05 12.19
C LEU A 71 6.93 13.42 12.51
N ALA A 72 7.88 13.07 11.64
CA ALA A 72 9.29 13.42 11.81
C ALA A 72 9.58 14.92 11.67
N GLY A 73 8.63 15.70 11.13
CA GLY A 73 8.78 17.14 10.94
C GLY A 73 9.67 17.53 9.74
N PRO A 74 9.84 18.85 9.53
CA PRO A 74 10.56 19.39 8.37
C PRO A 74 12.10 19.30 8.52
N VAL A 75 12.61 19.24 9.75
CA VAL A 75 14.05 19.22 10.02
C VAL A 75 14.56 17.79 9.94
N ARG A 76 15.48 17.52 9.02
CA ARG A 76 16.18 16.24 8.90
C ARG A 76 17.67 16.46 9.06
N SER A 77 18.32 15.60 9.84
CA SER A 77 19.77 15.60 9.95
C SER A 77 20.40 15.24 8.60
N GLY A 78 21.03 16.24 7.98
CA GLY A 78 21.75 16.12 6.72
C GLY A 78 23.12 15.47 6.92
N VAL A 79 23.17 14.23 7.41
CA VAL A 79 24.42 13.46 7.38
C VAL A 79 24.66 13.06 5.93
N ALA A 80 25.74 13.58 5.35
CA ALA A 80 26.17 13.22 4.00
C ALA A 80 26.28 11.71 3.88
N TRP A 81 25.88 11.17 2.73
CA TRP A 81 25.69 9.72 2.57
C TRP A 81 26.97 8.90 2.79
N TRP A 82 28.14 9.48 2.54
CA TRP A 82 29.45 8.87 2.78
C TRP A 82 29.84 8.78 4.26
N HIS A 83 29.20 9.54 5.15
CA HIS A 83 29.38 9.41 6.61
C HIS A 83 28.41 8.41 7.25
N ARG A 84 27.45 7.87 6.48
CA ARG A 84 26.55 6.85 7.00
C ARG A 84 27.30 5.51 7.06
N PRO A 85 27.16 4.73 8.14
CA PRO A 85 27.77 3.42 8.22
C PRO A 85 27.23 2.55 7.07
N GLN A 86 28.08 2.29 6.08
CA GLN A 86 27.77 1.38 5.00
C GLN A 86 27.67 -0.02 5.64
N ARG A 87 26.51 -0.68 5.50
CA ARG A 87 26.44 -2.11 5.82
C ARG A 87 27.55 -2.78 5.00
N ARG A 88 28.45 -3.55 5.63
CA ARG A 88 29.44 -4.36 4.90
C ARG A 88 28.68 -5.32 3.98
N LEU A 89 28.58 -4.96 2.70
CA LEU A 89 27.86 -5.73 1.69
C LEU A 89 28.63 -7.01 1.31
N TYR A 90 29.95 -7.02 1.52
CA TYR A 90 30.80 -8.17 1.28
C TYR A 90 31.38 -8.64 2.62
N ARG A 91 30.82 -9.73 3.14
CA ARG A 91 31.49 -10.54 4.16
C ARG A 91 32.40 -11.51 3.38
N HIS A 92 33.61 -11.07 3.06
CA HIS A 92 34.62 -11.96 2.50
C HIS A 92 34.80 -13.13 3.48
N ARG A 93 34.59 -14.35 2.98
CA ARG A 93 34.90 -15.60 3.64
C ARG A 93 35.58 -16.50 2.62
#